data_AF-A0A3R7Q540-F1
#
_entry.id   AF-A0A3R7Q540-F1
#
_cell.length_a   1.000
_cell.length_b   1.000
_cell.length_c   1.000
_cell.angle_alpha   90.00
_cell.angle_beta   90.00
_cell.angle_gamma   90.00
#
_symmetry.space_group_name_H-M   'P 1'
#
loop_
_entity.id
_entity.type
_entity.pdbx_description
1 polymer ?
#
loop_
_entity_poly.entity_id
_entity_poly.type
_entity_poly.pdbx_seq_one_letter_code
_entity_poly.pdbx_strand_id
1 'polypeptide(L)'
;MSRLRSTTEGSRIWFVPYILLMLFVLLDNVQTGIFPASSVELGLYFVPLFVIGLTAESDATPIFIALLGLINDISNEMPLGFYAALFVVFYLLCASQRSLLANTRFSSYWLTFGVLVTMTHFMAYFLALVLDEVQMTTLPLFFSAIACCAAFPFIYFPLYLFDDALGGSERN
;
A
#
# COMPACT_ATOMS: atom_id res chain seq x y z
N MET A 1 13.21 -12.02 38.51
CA MET A 1 13.03 -13.19 37.61
C MET A 1 12.56 -12.67 36.27
N SER A 2 13.51 -12.28 35.42
CA SER A 2 13.28 -11.83 34.05
C SER A 2 13.01 -13.05 33.17
N ARG A 3 11.75 -13.25 32.77
CA ARG A 3 11.45 -14.18 31.69
C ARG A 3 12.02 -13.58 30.41
N LEU A 4 13.12 -14.18 29.99
CA LEU A 4 13.69 -14.07 28.66
C LEU A 4 12.53 -14.08 27.66
N ARG A 5 12.30 -12.91 27.05
CA ARG A 5 11.49 -12.75 25.85
C ARG A 5 12.24 -13.57 24.80
N SER A 6 11.88 -14.85 24.65
CA SER A 6 12.46 -15.71 23.65
C SER A 6 12.16 -15.06 22.31
N THR A 7 13.23 -14.60 21.68
CA THR A 7 13.34 -14.23 20.28
C THR A 7 12.98 -15.47 19.44
N THR A 8 11.68 -15.74 19.33
CA THR A 8 11.12 -16.60 18.28
C THR A 8 10.50 -15.67 17.25
N GLU A 9 11.32 -14.79 16.69
CA GLU A 9 11.08 -14.19 15.39
C GLU A 9 11.47 -15.28 14.37
N GLY A 10 10.51 -16.14 14.03
CA GLY A 10 10.62 -16.88 12.76
C GLY A 10 10.77 -15.83 11.66
N SER A 11 11.64 -16.08 10.68
CA SER A 11 12.06 -15.04 9.73
C SER A 11 10.87 -14.51 8.92
N ARG A 12 10.24 -13.47 9.46
CA ARG A 12 9.20 -12.71 8.78
C ARG A 12 9.87 -12.12 7.56
N ILE A 13 9.40 -12.44 6.35
CA ILE A 13 10.07 -11.99 5.14
C ILE A 13 9.72 -10.52 4.91
N TRP A 14 10.39 -9.68 5.69
CA TRP A 14 10.13 -8.25 5.83
C TRP A 14 10.29 -7.48 4.51
N PHE A 15 11.00 -8.04 3.53
CA PHE A 15 11.26 -7.42 2.23
C PHE A 15 10.21 -7.76 1.15
N VAL A 16 9.42 -8.83 1.27
CA VAL A 16 8.41 -9.23 0.27
C VAL A 16 7.43 -8.11 -0.06
N PRO A 17 6.82 -7.40 0.92
CA PRO A 17 5.88 -6.35 0.57
C PRO A 17 6.58 -5.16 -0.12
N TYR A 18 7.88 -4.92 0.10
CA TYR A 18 8.64 -3.91 -0.65
C TYR A 18 8.84 -4.32 -2.12
N ILE A 19 9.11 -5.60 -2.38
CA ILE A 19 9.21 -6.12 -3.75
C ILE A 19 7.86 -6.00 -4.47
N LEU A 20 6.76 -6.36 -3.80
CA LEU A 20 5.42 -6.20 -4.38
C LEU A 20 5.05 -4.74 -4.61
N LEU A 21 5.41 -3.85 -3.68
CA LEU A 21 5.22 -2.41 -3.85
C LEU A 21 5.95 -1.92 -5.11
N MET A 22 7.23 -2.25 -5.24
CA MET A 22 8.02 -1.88 -6.42
C MET A 22 7.42 -2.46 -7.71
N LEU A 23 7.02 -3.74 -7.69
CA LEU A 23 6.40 -4.39 -8.84
C LEU A 23 5.09 -3.71 -9.25
N PHE A 24 4.21 -3.38 -8.30
CA PHE A 24 2.96 -2.69 -8.60
C PHE A 24 3.16 -1.25 -9.07
N VAL A 25 4.15 -0.52 -8.54
CA VAL A 25 4.54 0.80 -9.06
C VAL A 25 4.98 0.70 -10.52
N LEU A 26 5.80 -0.29 -10.87
CA LEU A 26 6.25 -0.48 -12.25
C LEU A 26 5.14 -0.94 -13.19
N LEU A 27 4.19 -1.76 -12.70
CA LEU A 27 3.06 -2.26 -13.48
C LEU A 27 1.92 -1.25 -13.62
N ASP A 28 1.87 -0.20 -12.79
CA ASP A 28 0.82 0.82 -12.82
C ASP A 28 0.71 1.52 -14.19
N ASN A 29 1.83 1.59 -14.92
CA ASN A 29 1.94 2.20 -16.25
C ASN A 29 1.41 1.31 -17.39
N VAL A 30 1.02 0.07 -17.12
CA VAL A 30 0.50 -0.83 -18.15
C VAL A 30 -0.96 -0.50 -18.39
N GLN A 31 -1.23 0.35 -19.38
CA GLN A 31 -2.59 0.63 -19.86
C GLN A 31 -3.26 -0.68 -20.31
N THR A 32 -4.12 -1.23 -19.46
CA THR A 32 -4.93 -2.39 -19.80
C THR A 32 -6.11 -1.90 -20.62
N GLY A 33 -5.98 -1.89 -21.94
CA GLY A 33 -7.00 -1.46 -22.92
C GLY A 33 -8.28 -2.32 -22.97
N ILE A 34 -8.68 -2.90 -21.84
CA ILE A 34 -9.75 -3.89 -21.70
C ILE A 34 -11.07 -3.21 -21.27
N PHE A 35 -11.04 -2.00 -20.71
CA PHE A 35 -12.22 -1.23 -20.34
C PHE A 35 -12.35 0.08 -21.16
N PRO A 36 -13.56 0.47 -21.60
CA PRO A 36 -13.81 1.80 -22.21
C PRO A 36 -13.54 2.97 -21.26
N ALA A 37 -13.31 2.68 -19.97
CA ALA A 37 -12.77 3.59 -18.96
C ALA A 37 -11.24 3.35 -18.83
N SER A 38 -10.52 3.50 -19.93
CA SER A 38 -9.12 3.12 -20.14
C SER A 38 -8.08 3.92 -19.33
N SER A 39 -8.49 4.61 -18.26
CA SER A 39 -7.66 5.51 -17.45
C SER A 39 -7.93 5.34 -15.94
N VAL A 40 -8.47 4.19 -15.50
CA VAL A 40 -8.62 3.90 -14.06
C VAL A 40 -7.37 3.17 -13.60
N GLU A 41 -6.42 3.92 -13.02
CA GLU A 41 -5.30 3.35 -12.27
C GLU A 41 -5.87 2.58 -11.08
N LEU A 42 -5.60 1.28 -10.97
CA LEU A 42 -6.18 0.42 -9.92
C LEU A 42 -5.57 0.67 -8.53
N GLY A 43 -4.45 1.39 -8.44
CA GLY A 43 -3.82 1.72 -7.17
C GLY A 43 -3.36 0.51 -6.37
N LEU A 44 -3.02 -0.62 -7.01
CA LEU A 44 -2.72 -1.89 -6.32
C LEU A 44 -1.52 -1.78 -5.38
N TYR A 45 -0.61 -0.83 -5.63
CA TYR A 45 0.52 -0.49 -4.76
C TYR A 45 0.10 -0.12 -3.33
N PHE A 46 -1.14 0.33 -3.10
CA PHE A 46 -1.62 0.62 -1.75
C PHE A 46 -1.69 -0.63 -0.86
N VAL A 47 -1.91 -1.82 -1.43
CA VAL A 47 -2.00 -3.06 -0.64
C VAL A 47 -0.67 -3.42 0.06
N PRO A 48 0.46 -3.59 -0.65
CA PRO A 48 1.74 -3.82 0.02
C PRO A 48 2.15 -2.63 0.89
N LEU A 49 1.82 -1.40 0.51
CA LEU A 49 2.10 -0.21 1.33
C LEU A 49 1.37 -0.24 2.67
N PHE A 50 0.13 -0.72 2.69
CA PHE A 50 -0.66 -0.94 3.91
C PHE A 50 -0.01 -1.97 4.81
N VAL A 51 0.43 -3.10 4.23
CA VAL A 51 1.14 -4.16 4.96
C VAL A 51 2.44 -3.62 5.57
N ILE A 52 3.24 -2.87 4.80
CA ILE A 52 4.46 -2.20 5.29
C ILE A 52 4.12 -1.24 6.43
N GLY A 53 3.07 -0.42 6.28
CA GLY A 53 2.62 0.50 7.33
C GLY A 53 2.31 -0.20 8.66
N LEU A 54 1.76 -1.41 8.60
CA LEU A 54 1.42 -2.18 9.80
C LEU A 54 2.57 -3.00 10.38
N THR A 55 3.61 -3.32 9.60
CA THR A 55 4.67 -4.25 10.03
C THR A 55 6.07 -3.66 10.10
N ALA A 56 6.37 -2.56 9.41
CA ALA A 56 7.72 -2.03 9.32
C ALA A 56 8.21 -1.44 10.65
N GLU A 57 9.42 -1.82 11.06
CA GLU A 57 10.04 -1.36 12.30
C GLU A 57 11.17 -0.34 12.07
N SER A 58 11.56 -0.12 10.81
CA SER A 58 12.68 0.75 10.45
C SER A 58 12.27 2.21 10.30
N ASP A 59 13.05 3.11 10.92
CA ASP A 59 12.89 4.56 10.78
C ASP A 59 13.16 5.07 9.36
N ALA A 60 13.86 4.27 8.53
CA ALA A 60 14.17 4.63 7.14
C ALA A 60 13.03 4.30 6.16
N THR A 61 11.98 3.57 6.58
CA THR A 61 10.89 3.14 5.72
C THR A 61 10.19 4.29 4.96
N PRO A 62 9.87 5.45 5.56
CA PRO A 62 9.29 6.58 4.83
C PRO A 62 10.15 7.07 3.67
N ILE A 63 11.48 7.01 3.82
CA ILE A 63 12.42 7.45 2.78
C ILE A 63 12.33 6.51 1.57
N PHE A 64 12.35 5.20 1.79
CA PHE A 64 12.19 4.21 0.72
C PHE A 64 10.84 4.35 0.01
N ILE A 65 9.77 4.57 0.77
CA ILE A 65 8.43 4.76 0.24
C ILE A 65 8.35 6.04 -0.60
N ALA A 66 8.97 7.14 -0.14
CA ALA A 66 9.06 8.38 -0.89
C ALA A 66 9.82 8.18 -2.21
N LEU A 67 10.94 7.45 -2.20
CA LEU A 67 11.71 7.13 -3.41
C LEU A 67 10.89 6.32 -4.41
N LEU A 68 10.11 5.34 -3.95
CA LEU A 68 9.21 4.57 -4.81
C LEU A 68 8.07 5.45 -5.37
N GLY A 69 7.54 6.38 -4.57
CA GLY A 69 6.56 7.35 -5.05
C GLY A 69 7.15 8.32 -6.09
N LEU A 70 8.40 8.74 -5.94
CA LEU A 70 9.09 9.54 -6.97
C LEU A 70 9.30 8.76 -8.27
N ILE A 71 9.58 7.46 -8.18
CA ILE A 71 9.61 6.59 -9.38
C ILE A 71 8.23 6.54 -10.02
N ASN A 72 7.16 6.47 -9.22
CA ASN A 72 5.78 6.50 -9.74
C ASN A 72 5.44 7.84 -10.40
N ASP A 73 5.91 8.96 -9.84
CA ASP A 73 5.76 10.30 -10.43
C ASP A 73 6.41 10.37 -11.82
N ILE A 74 7.67 9.91 -11.93
CA ILE A 74 8.40 9.90 -13.20
C ILE A 74 7.72 8.99 -14.23
N SER A 75 7.24 7.82 -13.79
CA SER A 75 6.67 6.83 -14.71
C SER A 75 5.33 7.31 -15.28
N ASN A 76 4.47 7.88 -14.44
CA ASN A 76 3.14 8.37 -14.84
C ASN A 76 3.13 9.82 -15.33
N GLU A 77 4.29 10.43 -15.57
CA GLU A 77 4.43 11.83 -15.99
C GLU A 77 3.73 12.84 -15.06
N MET A 78 3.68 12.53 -13.76
CA MET A 78 3.04 13.37 -12.74
C MET A 78 4.01 14.42 -12.18
N PRO A 79 3.50 15.54 -11.62
CA PRO A 79 4.34 16.51 -10.94
C PRO A 79 5.20 15.86 -9.86
N LEU A 80 6.50 16.16 -9.87
CA LEU A 80 7.46 15.52 -8.96
C LEU A 80 7.07 15.77 -7.50
N GLY A 81 6.86 14.69 -6.75
CA GLY A 81 6.44 14.74 -5.36
C GLY A 81 4.95 14.42 -5.13
N PHE A 82 4.13 14.27 -6.17
CA PHE A 82 2.71 13.96 -6.05
C PHE A 82 2.48 12.59 -5.39
N TYR A 83 2.91 11.50 -6.02
CA TYR A 83 2.83 10.15 -5.49
C TYR A 83 3.81 9.94 -4.34
N ALA A 84 4.97 10.60 -4.35
CA ALA A 84 5.89 10.57 -3.20
C ALA A 84 5.20 11.04 -1.90
N ALA A 85 4.46 12.14 -1.96
CA ALA A 85 3.69 12.64 -0.83
C ALA A 85 2.54 11.70 -0.47
N LEU A 86 1.74 11.26 -1.45
CA LEU A 86 0.60 10.36 -1.20
C LEU A 86 1.03 9.04 -0.56
N PHE A 87 2.12 8.44 -1.03
CA PHE A 87 2.62 7.18 -0.50
C PHE A 87 3.08 7.33 0.94
N VAL A 88 3.84 8.38 1.25
CA VAL A 88 4.30 8.66 2.62
C VAL A 88 3.12 8.94 3.53
N VAL A 89 2.16 9.77 3.11
CA VAL A 89 0.97 10.07 3.90
C VAL A 89 0.15 8.80 4.16
N PHE A 90 -0.11 7.98 3.14
CA PHE A 90 -0.81 6.72 3.31
C PHE A 90 -0.06 5.78 4.26
N TYR A 91 1.26 5.66 4.13
CA TYR A 91 2.08 4.89 5.05
C TYR A 91 1.93 5.37 6.50
N LEU A 92 1.99 6.69 6.74
CA LEU A 92 1.83 7.26 8.09
C LEU A 92 0.43 7.00 8.65
N LEU A 93 -0.61 7.12 7.81
CA LEU A 93 -1.98 6.77 8.18
C LEU A 93 -2.09 5.29 8.56
N CYS A 94 -1.44 4.39 7.82
CA CYS A 94 -1.42 2.97 8.13
C CYS A 94 -0.66 2.69 9.44
N ALA A 95 0.52 3.28 9.61
CA ALA A 95 1.34 3.14 10.80
C ALA A 95 0.59 3.59 12.06
N SER A 96 -0.23 4.64 11.97
CA SER A 96 -1.06 5.09 13.09
C SER A 96 -2.18 4.11 13.47
N GLN A 97 -2.56 3.18 12.57
CA GLN A 97 -3.55 2.13 12.86
C GLN A 97 -2.95 0.85 13.46
N ARG A 98 -1.61 0.74 13.56
CA ARG A 98 -0.91 -0.50 13.95
C ARG A 98 -1.40 -1.05 15.30
N SER A 99 -1.52 -0.19 16.31
CA SER A 99 -1.97 -0.59 17.65
C SER A 99 -3.43 -1.02 17.68
N LEU A 100 -4.28 -0.37 16.86
CA LEU A 100 -5.71 -0.68 16.75
C LEU A 100 -5.95 -2.01 16.07
N LEU A 101 -5.13 -2.37 15.07
CA LEU A 101 -5.34 -3.57 14.25
C LEU A 101 -4.64 -4.83 14.78
N ALA A 102 -3.68 -4.69 15.72
CA ALA A 102 -2.78 -5.76 16.17
C ALA A 102 -3.44 -7.11 16.52
N ASN A 103 -4.68 -7.12 17.03
CA ASN A 103 -5.40 -8.35 17.41
C ASN A 103 -6.84 -8.38 16.86
N THR A 104 -7.07 -7.76 15.71
CA THR A 104 -8.42 -7.66 15.12
C THR A 104 -8.68 -8.72 14.07
N ARG A 105 -9.95 -8.89 13.71
CA ARG A 105 -10.37 -9.81 12.64
C ARG A 105 -9.99 -9.22 11.28
N PHE A 106 -9.85 -10.08 10.27
CA PHE A 106 -9.60 -9.66 8.89
C PHE A 106 -10.57 -8.58 8.38
N SER A 107 -11.85 -8.64 8.77
CA SER A 107 -12.85 -7.63 8.41
C SER A 107 -12.45 -6.21 8.83
N SER A 108 -11.76 -6.07 9.97
CA SER A 108 -11.26 -4.78 10.45
C SER A 108 -10.11 -4.27 9.58
N TYR A 109 -9.16 -5.14 9.20
CA TYR A 109 -8.10 -4.79 8.25
C TYR A 109 -8.68 -4.32 6.91
N TRP A 110 -9.65 -5.07 6.37
CA TRP A 110 -10.26 -4.76 5.08
C TRP A 110 -11.04 -3.44 5.12
N LEU A 111 -11.84 -3.19 6.16
CA LEU A 111 -12.57 -1.93 6.32
C LEU A 111 -11.61 -0.76 6.49
N THR A 112 -10.61 -0.87 7.38
CA THR A 112 -9.61 0.18 7.59
C THR A 112 -8.85 0.47 6.30
N PHE A 113 -8.43 -0.56 5.56
CA PHE A 113 -7.81 -0.39 4.25
C PHE A 113 -8.70 0.42 3.29
N GLY A 114 -9.97 0.01 3.14
CA GLY A 114 -10.93 0.72 2.28
C GLY A 114 -11.11 2.19 2.65
N VAL A 115 -11.19 2.49 3.95
CA VAL A 115 -11.27 3.88 4.44
C VAL A 115 -10.00 4.65 4.09
N LEU A 116 -8.82 4.11 4.39
CA LEU A 116 -7.56 4.79 4.14
C LEU A 116 -7.28 5.03 2.65
N VAL A 117 -7.60 4.05 1.80
CA VAL A 117 -7.47 4.20 0.34
C VAL A 117 -8.40 5.28 -0.15
N THR A 118 -9.66 5.28 0.30
CA THR A 118 -10.63 6.32 -0.07
C THR A 118 -10.15 7.71 0.36
N MET A 119 -9.69 7.86 1.61
CA MET A 119 -9.14 9.13 2.10
C MET A 119 -7.94 9.61 1.26
N THR A 120 -7.09 8.69 0.82
CA THR A 120 -5.90 9.01 0.03
C THR A 120 -6.27 9.45 -1.39
N HIS A 121 -7.27 8.83 -2.00
CA HIS A 121 -7.81 9.30 -3.29
C HIS A 121 -8.45 10.69 -3.18
N PHE A 122 -9.12 11.00 -2.06
CA PHE A 122 -9.58 12.35 -1.79
C PHE A 122 -8.42 13.35 -1.64
N MET A 123 -7.34 12.97 -0.95
CA MET A 123 -6.14 13.80 -0.86
C MET A 123 -5.49 14.01 -2.23
N ALA A 124 -5.41 12.98 -3.06
CA ALA A 124 -4.91 13.07 -4.43
C ALA A 124 -5.73 14.07 -5.26
N TYR A 125 -7.06 14.00 -5.15
CA TYR A 125 -7.96 14.97 -5.79
C TYR A 125 -7.71 16.41 -5.32
N PHE A 126 -7.59 16.64 -4.00
CA PHE A 126 -7.28 17.99 -3.49
C PHE A 126 -5.91 18.48 -3.94
N LEU A 127 -4.90 17.61 -3.96
CA LEU A 127 -3.57 17.96 -4.41
C LEU A 127 -3.57 18.32 -5.90
N ALA A 128 -4.30 17.56 -6.72
CA ALA A 128 -4.50 17.85 -8.14
C ALA A 128 -5.17 19.22 -8.36
N LEU A 129 -6.19 19.56 -7.56
CA LEU A 129 -6.85 20.87 -7.60
C LEU A 129 -5.90 22.02 -7.25
N VAL A 130 -4.97 21.82 -6.30
CA VAL A 130 -4.00 22.84 -5.88
C VAL A 130 -2.92 23.05 -6.94
N LEU A 131 -2.54 21.98 -7.64
CA LEU A 131 -1.47 22.04 -8.65
C LEU A 131 -1.96 22.59 -10.00
N ASP A 132 -3.26 22.62 -10.27
CA ASP A 132 -3.93 23.14 -11.49
C ASP A 132 -3.48 22.49 -12.83
N GLU A 133 -2.41 21.72 -12.82
CA GLU A 133 -1.81 21.02 -13.97
C GLU A 133 -2.37 19.60 -14.15
N VAL A 134 -3.08 19.06 -13.14
CA VAL A 134 -3.57 17.67 -13.14
C VAL A 134 -5.10 17.64 -13.12
N GLN A 135 -5.71 17.16 -14.21
CA GLN A 135 -7.16 16.97 -14.28
C GLN A 135 -7.55 15.59 -13.76
N MET A 136 -7.85 15.49 -12.46
CA MET A 136 -8.45 14.29 -11.89
C MET A 136 -9.96 14.42 -11.77
N THR A 137 -10.70 13.48 -12.37
CA THR A 137 -12.15 13.39 -12.19
C THR A 137 -12.47 12.53 -10.96
N THR A 138 -13.42 12.95 -10.13
CA THR A 138 -13.78 12.26 -8.88
C THR A 138 -14.34 10.85 -9.11
N LEU A 139 -15.07 10.64 -10.19
CA LEU A 139 -15.77 9.37 -10.45
C LEU A 139 -14.79 8.20 -10.76
N PRO A 140 -13.80 8.34 -11.66
CA PRO A 140 -12.72 7.35 -11.84
C PRO A 140 -11.96 7.02 -10.54
N LEU A 141 -11.63 8.03 -9.73
CA LEU A 141 -10.92 7.82 -8.45
C LEU A 141 -11.74 6.98 -7.47
N PHE A 142 -13.05 7.19 -7.43
CA PHE A 142 -13.94 6.41 -6.58
C PHE A 142 -14.00 4.93 -7.03
N PHE A 143 -14.11 4.68 -8.34
CA PHE A 143 -14.07 3.31 -8.87
C PHE A 143 -12.72 2.64 -8.65
N SER A 144 -11.61 3.38 -8.77
CA SER A 144 -10.28 2.90 -8.41
C SER A 144 -10.21 2.46 -6.95
N ALA A 145 -10.65 3.31 -6.02
CA ALA A 145 -10.64 2.99 -4.60
C ALA A 145 -11.48 1.72 -4.28
N ILE A 146 -12.66 1.57 -4.91
CA ILE A 146 -13.48 0.37 -4.77
C ILE A 146 -12.76 -0.85 -5.34
N ALA A 147 -12.20 -0.75 -6.54
CA ALA A 147 -11.51 -1.86 -7.20
C ALA A 147 -10.27 -2.30 -6.40
N CYS A 148 -9.48 -1.35 -5.88
CA CYS A 148 -8.35 -1.60 -5.00
C CYS A 148 -8.81 -2.30 -3.69
N CYS A 149 -9.87 -1.80 -3.08
CA CYS A 149 -10.47 -2.41 -1.88
C CYS A 149 -10.99 -3.83 -2.16
N ALA A 150 -11.58 -4.08 -3.32
CA ALA A 150 -12.01 -5.41 -3.73
C ALA A 150 -10.84 -6.34 -4.05
N ALA A 151 -9.73 -5.82 -4.58
CA ALA A 151 -8.50 -6.57 -4.85
C ALA A 151 -7.71 -6.92 -3.57
N PHE A 152 -7.90 -6.15 -2.49
CA PHE A 152 -7.15 -6.31 -1.24
C PHE A 152 -7.09 -7.76 -0.71
N PRO A 153 -8.20 -8.51 -0.57
CA PRO A 153 -8.15 -9.87 -0.03
C PRO A 153 -7.29 -10.82 -0.89
N PHE A 154 -7.31 -10.64 -2.22
CA PHE A 154 -6.59 -11.49 -3.15
C PHE A 154 -5.07 -11.29 -3.10
N ILE A 155 -4.61 -10.10 -2.69
CA ILE A 155 -3.20 -9.77 -2.56
C ILE A 155 -2.73 -9.99 -1.11
N TYR A 156 -3.57 -9.63 -0.12
CA TYR A 156 -3.27 -9.79 1.30
C TYR A 156 -3.17 -11.26 1.70
N PHE A 157 -4.05 -12.13 1.20
CA PHE A 157 -4.07 -13.54 1.61
C PHE A 157 -2.80 -14.31 1.21
N PRO A 158 -2.28 -14.20 -0.04
CA PRO A 158 -0.97 -14.76 -0.38
C PRO A 158 0.15 -14.21 0.50
N LEU A 159 0.19 -12.90 0.74
CA LEU A 159 1.19 -12.27 1.61
C LEU A 159 1.18 -12.87 3.02
N TYR A 160 -0.01 -13.07 3.57
CA TYR A 160 -0.20 -13.70 4.87
C TYR A 160 0.22 -15.19 4.87
N LEU A 161 -0.17 -15.95 3.84
CA LEU A 161 0.18 -17.37 3.70
C LEU A 161 1.69 -17.60 3.53
N PHE A 162 2.38 -16.76 2.76
CA PHE A 162 3.83 -16.87 2.59
C PHE A 162 4.58 -16.57 3.90
N ASP A 163 4.06 -15.67 4.72
CA ASP A 163 4.61 -15.39 6.05
C ASP A 163 4.50 -16.63 6.97
N ASP A 164 3.33 -17.30 6.98
CA ASP A 164 3.09 -18.50 7.79
C ASP A 164 3.84 -19.75 7.26
N ALA A 165 3.89 -19.95 5.94
CA ALA A 165 4.46 -21.15 5.32
C ALA A 165 6.00 -21.22 5.45
N LEU A 166 6.68 -20.08 5.35
CA LEU A 166 8.14 -20.02 5.44
C LEU A 166 8.63 -20.02 6.89
N GLY A 167 7.87 -19.40 7.81
CA GLY A 167 8.10 -19.55 9.25
C GLY A 167 7.89 -20.99 9.77
N GLY A 168 7.10 -21.80 9.06
CA GLY A 168 6.95 -23.24 9.32
C GLY A 168 8.08 -24.11 8.76
N SER A 169 8.71 -23.70 7.66
CA SER A 169 9.79 -24.44 7.01
C SER A 169 11.13 -24.36 7.74
N GLU A 170 11.40 -23.27 8.50
CA GLU A 170 12.61 -23.14 9.32
C GLU A 170 12.57 -23.99 10.62
N ARG A 171 11.46 -24.70 10.87
CA ARG A 171 11.25 -25.51 12.09
C ARG A 171 11.39 -27.02 11.86
N ASN A 172 11.68 -27.46 10.63
CA ASN A 172 11.93 -28.85 10.24
C ASN A 172 13.37 -29.04 9.77
#